data_AF-A0A367WYZ3-F1
#
_entry.id   AF-A0A367WYZ3-F1
#
_cell.length_a   1.000
_cell.length_b   1.000
_cell.length_c   1.000
_cell.angle_alpha   90.00
_cell.angle_beta   90.00
_cell.angle_gamma   90.00
#
_symmetry.space_group_name_H-M   'P 1'
#
loop_
_entity.id
_entity.type
_entity.pdbx_description
1 polymer ?
#
loop_
_entity_poly.entity_id
_entity_poly.type
_entity_poly.pdbx_seq_one_letter_code
_entity_poly.pdbx_strand_id
1 'polypeptide(L)'
;MARTSAYNVIVLDQVSGAALTLPDQPWLKDTVINVTQQVSAKWKNPPPQSGQDRATFIARIAINADRVKITVLDDLGRRALDIDWTENALDITTADWVSGMVDGRRLLADMIMTYWPVDVVRSALGTDLSISETGNKRMIKTQNDGDIFMQINRPDGDPWQGQATLRNLALGYDLAINSRRMTP
;
A
#
# COMPACT_ATOMS: atom_id res chain seq x y z
N MET A 1 21.60 2.45 18.19
CA MET A 1 21.88 2.69 16.76
C MET A 1 21.17 1.59 15.98
N ALA A 2 19.95 1.86 15.49
CA ALA A 2 19.24 0.91 14.65
C ALA A 2 19.97 0.82 13.31
N ARG A 3 20.42 -0.37 12.92
CA ARG A 3 20.85 -0.62 11.55
C ARG A 3 19.61 -0.43 10.69
N THR A 4 19.56 0.65 9.90
CA THR A 4 18.64 0.76 8.76
C THR A 4 19.00 -0.37 7.81
N SER A 5 18.36 -1.52 8.01
CA SER A 5 18.58 -2.69 7.17
C SER A 5 17.88 -2.39 5.86
N ALA A 6 18.60 -2.34 4.74
CA ALA A 6 18.13 -1.84 3.44
C ALA A 6 16.80 -2.43 2.94
N TYR A 7 16.32 -3.54 3.53
CA TYR A 7 14.98 -4.08 3.25
C TYR A 7 13.84 -3.13 3.65
N ASN A 8 14.04 -2.24 4.62
CA ASN A 8 12.98 -1.42 5.20
C ASN A 8 12.65 -0.17 4.38
N VAL A 9 13.48 0.24 3.42
CA VAL A 9 13.18 1.39 2.55
C VAL A 9 12.49 0.93 1.27
N ILE A 10 11.39 1.59 0.93
CA ILE A 10 10.64 1.41 -0.31
C ILE A 10 10.75 2.70 -1.11
N VAL A 11 11.37 2.62 -2.27
CA VAL A 11 11.42 3.74 -3.23
C VAL A 11 10.03 3.88 -3.86
N LEU A 12 9.44 5.05 -3.69
CA LEU A 12 8.09 5.39 -4.12
C LEU A 12 8.06 6.00 -5.53
N ASP A 13 9.13 6.70 -5.91
CA ASP A 13 9.38 7.21 -7.24
C ASP A 13 10.90 7.23 -7.49
N GLN A 14 11.33 6.61 -8.59
CA GLN A 14 12.72 6.54 -8.98
C GLN A 14 13.26 7.89 -9.47
N VAL A 15 12.39 8.76 -10.02
CA VAL A 15 12.80 10.05 -10.56
C VAL A 15 13.02 11.05 -9.44
N SER A 16 12.04 11.22 -8.55
CA SER A 16 12.17 12.14 -7.43
C SER A 16 13.01 11.60 -6.27
N GLY A 17 13.29 10.29 -6.24
CA GLY A 17 13.92 9.62 -5.11
C GLY A 17 13.03 9.52 -3.86
N ALA A 18 11.73 9.84 -3.99
CA ALA A 18 10.81 9.80 -2.87
C ALA A 18 10.74 8.37 -2.30
N ALA A 19 10.73 8.26 -0.98
CA ALA A 19 10.79 6.98 -0.30
C ALA A 19 9.88 6.90 0.93
N LEU A 20 9.58 5.68 1.33
CA LEU A 20 8.93 5.34 2.59
C LEU A 20 9.79 4.32 3.32
N THR A 21 10.10 4.59 4.58
CA THR A 21 10.70 3.61 5.48
C THR A 21 9.57 2.85 6.18
N LEU A 22 9.59 1.53 6.07
CA LEU A 22 8.64 0.66 6.75
C LEU A 22 8.63 0.97 8.25
N PRO A 23 7.46 1.20 8.86
CA PRO A 23 7.36 1.37 10.30
C PRO A 23 7.96 0.17 11.05
N ASP A 24 8.77 0.43 12.07
CA ASP A 24 9.36 -0.63 12.91
C ASP A 24 8.27 -1.50 13.57
N GLN A 25 7.14 -0.87 13.92
CA GLN A 25 5.95 -1.53 14.46
C GLN A 25 4.72 -1.11 13.68
N PRO A 26 4.33 -1.83 12.61
CA PRO A 26 3.18 -1.45 11.83
C PRO A 26 1.86 -1.81 12.51
N TRP A 27 1.84 -2.76 13.44
CA TRP A 27 0.66 -3.05 14.23
C TRP A 27 0.72 -2.29 15.56
N LEU A 28 -0.41 -1.77 16.02
CA LEU A 28 -0.53 -1.40 17.43
C LEU A 28 -0.63 -2.69 18.25
N LYS A 29 -0.06 -2.72 19.46
CA LYS A 29 -0.22 -3.86 20.38
C LYS A 29 -1.71 -4.25 20.48
N ASP A 30 -1.97 -5.55 20.42
CA ASP A 30 -3.31 -6.17 20.46
C ASP A 30 -4.20 -5.92 19.21
N THR A 31 -3.64 -5.39 18.12
CA THR A 31 -4.38 -5.25 16.87
C THR A 31 -4.50 -6.59 16.15
N VAL A 32 -5.74 -7.05 15.99
CA VAL A 32 -6.10 -8.16 15.09
C VAL A 32 -6.99 -7.59 13.98
N ILE A 33 -6.45 -7.56 12.76
CA ILE A 33 -7.20 -7.15 11.56
C ILE A 33 -7.21 -8.32 10.60
N ASN A 34 -8.41 -8.75 10.23
CA ASN A 34 -8.64 -9.78 9.23
C ASN A 34 -9.58 -9.18 8.19
N VAL A 35 -9.08 -8.93 6.98
CA VAL A 35 -9.85 -8.26 5.92
C VAL A 35 -9.72 -9.04 4.62
N THR A 36 -10.79 -9.08 3.84
CA THR A 36 -10.73 -9.42 2.42
C THR A 36 -11.02 -8.15 1.63
N GLN A 37 -10.21 -7.88 0.63
CA GLN A 37 -10.35 -6.72 -0.25
C GLN A 37 -10.55 -7.17 -1.69
N GLN A 38 -11.45 -6.51 -2.39
CA GLN A 38 -11.45 -6.48 -3.84
C GLN A 38 -10.78 -5.19 -4.30
N VAL A 39 -9.75 -5.30 -5.13
CA VAL A 39 -8.95 -4.17 -5.62
C VAL A 39 -9.08 -4.11 -7.12
N SER A 40 -9.58 -3.00 -7.65
CA SER A 40 -9.55 -2.70 -9.08
C SER A 40 -8.49 -1.64 -9.35
N ALA A 41 -7.49 -2.00 -10.15
CA ALA A 41 -6.42 -1.10 -10.58
C ALA A 41 -6.70 -0.58 -11.99
N LYS A 42 -6.35 0.69 -12.23
CA LYS A 42 -6.35 1.31 -13.55
C LYS A 42 -5.06 2.10 -13.76
N TRP A 43 -4.31 1.77 -14.80
CA TRP A 43 -3.09 2.48 -15.20
C TRP A 43 -3.40 3.47 -16.32
N LYS A 44 -2.80 4.65 -16.26
CA LYS A 44 -3.04 5.73 -17.23
C LYS A 44 -1.98 5.80 -18.30
N ASN A 45 -0.70 5.77 -17.95
CA ASN A 45 0.43 5.78 -18.89
C ASN A 45 1.77 5.55 -18.17
N PRO A 46 2.69 4.73 -18.73
CA PRO A 46 2.44 3.76 -19.79
C PRO A 46 1.54 2.62 -19.29
N PRO A 47 0.81 1.92 -20.18
CA PRO A 47 0.15 0.68 -19.81
C PRO A 47 1.20 -0.33 -19.29
N PRO A 48 0.84 -1.22 -18.34
CA PRO A 48 1.71 -2.31 -17.92
C PRO A 48 2.19 -3.13 -19.14
N GLN A 49 3.30 -3.85 -19.00
CA GLN A 49 3.86 -4.66 -20.09
C GLN A 49 2.86 -5.70 -20.68
N SER A 50 1.80 -6.06 -19.94
CA SER A 50 0.70 -6.89 -20.44
C SER A 50 -0.18 -6.25 -21.51
N GLY A 51 -0.14 -4.92 -21.67
CA GLY A 51 -1.08 -4.18 -22.51
C GLY A 51 -2.48 -3.99 -21.88
N GLN A 52 -2.72 -4.46 -20.66
CA GLN A 52 -3.99 -4.25 -19.95
C GLN A 52 -3.94 -2.97 -19.10
N ASP A 53 -4.82 -2.01 -19.39
CA ASP A 53 -4.93 -0.75 -18.62
C ASP A 53 -5.69 -0.91 -17.30
N ARG A 54 -6.24 -2.10 -17.03
CA ARG A 54 -7.03 -2.44 -15.85
C ARG A 54 -6.81 -3.88 -15.41
N ALA A 55 -6.90 -4.10 -14.11
CA ALA A 55 -6.92 -5.44 -13.52
C ALA A 55 -7.77 -5.44 -12.24
N THR A 56 -8.30 -6.60 -11.88
CA THR A 56 -8.96 -6.81 -10.59
C THR A 56 -8.28 -7.93 -9.82
N PHE A 57 -8.08 -7.70 -8.54
CA PHE A 57 -7.46 -8.63 -7.61
C PHE A 57 -8.32 -8.82 -6.37
N ILE A 58 -8.15 -9.97 -5.72
CA ILE A 58 -8.66 -10.22 -4.37
C ILE A 58 -7.47 -10.33 -3.43
N ALA A 59 -7.45 -9.52 -2.37
CA ALA A 59 -6.42 -9.57 -1.35
C ALA A 59 -6.98 -10.09 -0.03
N ARG A 60 -6.29 -11.03 0.61
CA ARG A 60 -6.52 -11.44 1.99
C ARG A 60 -5.43 -10.83 2.86
N ILE A 61 -5.84 -10.03 3.84
CA ILE A 61 -4.93 -9.34 4.76
C ILE A 61 -5.20 -9.86 6.18
N ALA A 62 -4.12 -10.29 6.85
CA ALA A 62 -4.12 -10.63 8.25
C ALA A 62 -3.00 -9.84 8.95
N ILE A 63 -3.36 -9.03 9.94
CA ILE A 63 -2.44 -8.28 10.79
C ILE A 63 -2.66 -8.76 12.22
N ASN A 64 -1.57 -9.23 12.84
CA ASN A 64 -1.51 -9.63 14.24
C ASN A 64 -0.40 -8.84 14.95
N ALA A 65 -0.17 -9.14 16.22
CA ALA A 65 0.77 -8.43 17.09
C ALA A 65 2.26 -8.56 16.73
N ASP A 66 2.63 -9.35 15.72
CA ASP A 66 4.02 -9.60 15.32
C ASP A 66 4.22 -9.76 13.80
N ARG A 67 3.13 -9.75 13.02
CA ARG A 67 3.16 -10.17 11.62
C ARG A 67 2.02 -9.60 10.81
N VAL A 68 2.33 -9.24 9.56
CA VAL A 68 1.38 -8.94 8.50
C VAL A 68 1.52 -10.01 7.42
N LYS A 69 0.41 -10.62 7.03
CA LYS A 69 0.33 -11.51 5.86
C LYS A 69 -0.64 -10.95 4.85
N ILE A 70 -0.20 -10.86 3.60
CA ILE A 70 -1.03 -10.45 2.48
C ILE A 70 -0.91 -11.51 1.40
N THR A 71 -2.03 -12.07 0.97
CA THR A 71 -2.09 -12.92 -0.22
C THR A 71 -3.00 -12.24 -1.24
N VAL A 72 -2.49 -12.02 -2.45
CA VAL A 72 -3.22 -11.43 -3.56
C VAL A 72 -3.44 -12.48 -4.63
N LEU A 73 -4.69 -12.61 -5.07
CA LEU A 73 -5.14 -13.47 -6.14
C LEU A 73 -5.67 -12.62 -7.31
N ASP A 74 -5.56 -13.11 -8.54
CA ASP A 74 -6.32 -12.55 -9.65
C ASP A 74 -7.79 -13.01 -9.63
N ASP A 75 -8.55 -12.56 -10.62
CA ASP A 75 -9.95 -12.92 -10.83
C ASP A 75 -10.17 -14.41 -11.18
N LEU A 76 -9.11 -15.12 -11.60
CA LEU A 76 -9.10 -16.57 -11.82
C LEU A 76 -8.70 -17.36 -10.56
N GLY A 77 -8.41 -16.70 -9.44
CA GLY A 77 -7.97 -17.33 -8.20
C GLY A 77 -6.51 -17.79 -8.21
N ARG A 78 -5.71 -17.38 -9.20
CA ARG A 78 -4.28 -17.67 -9.24
C ARG A 78 -3.55 -16.71 -8.31
N ARG A 79 -2.60 -17.24 -7.56
CA ARG A 79 -1.76 -16.45 -6.67
C ARG A 79 -0.84 -15.53 -7.46
N ALA A 80 -0.98 -14.23 -7.22
CA ALA A 80 -0.22 -13.16 -7.88
C ALA A 80 0.93 -12.67 -6.99
N LEU A 81 0.67 -12.51 -5.70
CA LEU A 81 1.61 -11.94 -4.75
C LEU A 81 1.35 -12.50 -3.35
N ASP A 82 2.42 -12.84 -2.62
CA ASP A 82 2.39 -13.01 -1.17
C ASP A 82 3.38 -12.04 -0.53
N ILE A 83 2.95 -11.37 0.54
CA ILE A 83 3.80 -10.54 1.40
C ILE A 83 3.72 -11.12 2.80
N ASP A 84 4.90 -11.38 3.37
CA ASP A 84 5.08 -11.74 4.76
C ASP A 84 5.99 -10.72 5.42
N TRP A 85 5.46 -9.98 6.38
CA TRP A 85 6.17 -8.89 7.01
C TRP A 85 6.15 -9.04 8.53
N THR A 86 7.33 -9.03 9.12
CA THR A 86 7.59 -9.03 10.57
C THR A 86 8.49 -7.84 10.93
N GLU A 87 8.73 -7.63 12.22
CA GLU A 87 9.66 -6.58 12.70
C GLU A 87 11.08 -6.74 12.13
N ASN A 88 11.50 -7.97 11.82
CA ASN A 88 12.87 -8.28 11.45
C ASN A 88 13.07 -8.65 9.98
N ALA A 89 11.99 -8.89 9.24
CA ALA A 89 12.04 -9.43 7.89
C ALA A 89 10.84 -9.01 7.05
N LEU A 90 11.09 -8.87 5.74
CA LEU A 90 10.08 -8.64 4.72
C LEU A 90 10.34 -9.61 3.56
N ASP A 91 9.48 -10.60 3.42
CA ASP A 91 9.49 -11.56 2.32
C ASP A 91 8.36 -11.22 1.35
N ILE A 92 8.71 -11.10 0.06
CA ILE A 92 7.76 -10.78 -1.00
C ILE A 92 7.97 -11.79 -2.12
N THR A 93 6.92 -12.55 -2.42
CA THR A 93 6.91 -13.52 -3.52
C THR A 93 5.92 -13.07 -4.57
N THR A 94 6.41 -12.69 -5.73
CA THR A 94 5.58 -12.28 -6.88
C THR A 94 5.60 -13.38 -7.92
N ALA A 95 4.45 -13.73 -8.48
CA ALA A 95 4.38 -14.70 -9.56
C ALA A 95 4.97 -14.12 -10.86
N ASP A 96 5.71 -14.93 -11.61
CA ASP A 96 6.40 -14.49 -12.84
C ASP A 96 5.45 -13.83 -13.85
N TRP A 97 4.22 -14.34 -13.94
CA TRP A 97 3.21 -13.85 -14.88
C TRP A 97 2.68 -12.45 -14.53
N VAL A 98 2.85 -11.96 -13.30
CA VAL A 98 2.43 -10.61 -12.86
C VAL A 98 3.61 -9.66 -12.66
N SER A 99 4.84 -10.17 -12.79
CA SER A 99 6.06 -9.37 -12.70
C SER A 99 6.03 -8.23 -13.72
N GLY A 100 6.35 -7.01 -13.28
CA GLY A 100 6.27 -5.80 -14.11
C GLY A 100 4.88 -5.15 -14.19
N MET A 101 3.82 -5.78 -13.68
CA MET A 101 2.49 -5.14 -13.53
C MET A 101 2.25 -4.65 -12.11
N VAL A 102 2.66 -5.46 -11.12
CA VAL A 102 2.48 -5.17 -9.69
C VAL A 102 3.83 -5.31 -9.00
N ASP A 103 4.23 -4.26 -8.29
CA ASP A 103 5.36 -4.30 -7.35
C ASP A 103 4.81 -4.50 -5.94
N GLY A 104 5.18 -5.61 -5.30
CA GLY A 104 4.71 -5.94 -3.96
C GLY A 104 5.17 -4.95 -2.88
N ARG A 105 6.38 -4.37 -3.01
CA ARG A 105 6.84 -3.31 -2.10
C ARG A 105 5.98 -2.06 -2.29
N ARG A 106 5.68 -1.70 -3.54
CA ARG A 106 4.82 -0.55 -3.82
C ARG A 106 3.41 -0.74 -3.27
N LEU A 107 2.84 -1.93 -3.45
CA LEU A 107 1.53 -2.29 -2.90
C LEU A 107 1.52 -2.17 -1.36
N LEU A 108 2.57 -2.65 -0.69
CA LEU A 108 2.72 -2.49 0.76
C LEU A 108 2.77 -1.01 1.17
N ALA A 109 3.51 -0.17 0.44
CA ALA A 109 3.55 1.26 0.71
C ALA A 109 2.19 1.95 0.51
N ASP A 110 1.47 1.62 -0.56
CA ASP A 110 0.10 2.11 -0.80
C ASP A 110 -0.85 1.71 0.34
N MET A 111 -0.72 0.47 0.83
CA MET A 111 -1.51 -0.03 1.97
C MET A 111 -1.20 0.76 3.25
N ILE A 112 0.08 1.00 3.56
CA ILE A 112 0.49 1.81 4.72
C ILE A 112 -0.09 3.22 4.61
N MET A 113 0.12 3.89 3.48
CA MET A 113 -0.38 5.25 3.26
C MET A 113 -1.92 5.34 3.32
N THR A 114 -2.63 4.27 2.96
CA THR A 114 -4.09 4.23 2.98
C THR A 114 -4.67 3.92 4.36
N TYR A 115 -4.14 2.92 5.07
CA TYR A 115 -4.85 2.34 6.22
C TYR A 115 -4.22 2.62 7.58
N TRP A 116 -2.93 2.96 7.66
CA TRP A 116 -2.26 3.18 8.95
C TRP A 116 -2.63 4.53 9.55
N PRO A 117 -2.53 4.72 10.87
CA PRO A 117 -2.68 6.04 11.49
C PRO A 117 -1.77 7.10 10.84
N VAL A 118 -2.25 8.34 10.74
CA VAL A 118 -1.56 9.42 9.98
C VAL A 118 -0.18 9.76 10.56
N ASP A 119 -0.01 9.64 11.88
CA ASP A 119 1.25 9.82 12.59
C ASP A 119 2.27 8.72 12.25
N VAL A 120 1.82 7.47 12.10
CA VAL A 120 2.68 6.36 11.64
C VAL A 120 3.13 6.61 10.20
N VAL A 121 2.20 7.01 9.32
CA VAL A 121 2.55 7.33 7.93
C VAL A 121 3.51 8.53 7.88
N ARG A 122 3.27 9.58 8.66
CA ARG A 122 4.14 10.76 8.71
C ARG A 122 5.57 10.41 9.11
N SER A 123 5.74 9.55 10.11
CA SER A 123 7.07 9.09 10.55
C SER A 123 7.75 8.15 9.55
N ALA A 124 6.96 7.45 8.72
CA ALA A 124 7.45 6.54 7.70
C ALA A 124 7.89 7.26 6.41
N LEU A 125 7.28 8.39 6.08
CA LEU A 125 7.62 9.13 4.86
C LEU A 125 9.03 9.74 4.93
N GLY A 126 9.77 9.65 3.82
CA GLY A 126 11.00 10.39 3.65
C GLY A 126 10.80 11.90 3.66
N THR A 127 11.88 12.65 3.83
CA THR A 127 11.86 14.12 3.98
C THR A 127 11.33 14.86 2.75
N ASP A 128 11.31 14.21 1.58
CA ASP A 128 10.80 14.79 0.33
C ASP A 128 9.28 14.76 0.24
N LEU A 129 8.59 14.09 1.17
CA LEU A 129 7.14 13.98 1.19
C LEU A 129 6.55 14.56 2.47
N SER A 130 5.31 15.02 2.36
CA SER A 130 4.46 15.44 3.46
C SER A 130 3.12 14.76 3.34
N ILE A 131 2.47 14.52 4.49
CA ILE A 131 1.10 14.03 4.54
C ILE A 131 0.21 14.98 5.33
N SER A 132 -0.95 15.27 4.76
CA SER A 132 -2.07 15.91 5.45
C SER A 132 -3.30 15.00 5.42
N GLU A 133 -4.05 15.00 6.52
CA GLU A 133 -5.30 14.26 6.67
C GLU A 133 -6.40 15.24 7.08
N THR A 134 -7.55 15.17 6.41
CA THR A 134 -8.73 15.98 6.74
C THR A 134 -9.96 15.09 6.63
N GLY A 135 -10.50 14.68 7.77
CA GLY A 135 -11.55 13.68 7.85
C GLY A 135 -11.09 12.36 7.22
N ASN A 136 -11.85 11.88 6.24
CA ASN A 136 -11.58 10.63 5.52
C ASN A 136 -10.60 10.78 4.34
N LYS A 137 -10.07 11.98 4.10
CA LYS A 137 -9.17 12.25 2.97
C LYS A 137 -7.71 12.37 3.42
N ARG A 138 -6.80 11.79 2.65
CA ARG A 138 -5.36 12.02 2.76
C ARG A 138 -4.80 12.60 1.48
N MET A 139 -3.84 13.48 1.66
CA MET A 139 -3.08 14.11 0.59
C MET A 139 -1.60 13.96 0.91
N ILE A 140 -0.87 13.26 0.04
CA ILE A 140 0.58 13.20 0.08
C ILE A 140 1.11 14.17 -0.97
N LYS A 141 2.01 15.05 -0.55
CA LYS A 141 2.62 16.07 -1.42
C LYS A 141 4.13 16.01 -1.34
N THR A 142 4.77 16.34 -2.45
CA THR A 142 6.20 16.63 -2.50
C THR A 142 6.51 17.92 -1.73
N GLN A 143 7.58 17.91 -0.94
CA GLN A 143 7.96 19.02 -0.07
C GLN A 143 8.58 20.19 -0.85
N ASN A 144 9.26 19.89 -1.96
CA ASN A 144 10.01 20.89 -2.71
C ASN A 144 9.12 21.84 -3.54
N ASP A 145 8.08 21.32 -4.19
CA ASP A 145 7.19 22.06 -5.10
C ASP A 145 5.72 22.09 -4.63
N GLY A 146 5.36 21.26 -3.63
CA GLY A 146 3.98 21.16 -3.14
C GLY A 146 3.04 20.39 -4.07
N ASP A 147 3.58 19.74 -5.10
CA ASP A 147 2.82 18.93 -6.05
C ASP A 147 2.18 17.74 -5.35
N ILE A 148 1.03 17.33 -5.89
CA ILE A 148 0.27 16.23 -5.31
C ILE A 148 0.87 14.92 -5.80
N PHE A 149 1.50 14.20 -4.89
CA PHE A 149 2.04 12.87 -5.13
C PHE A 149 0.90 11.82 -5.18
N MET A 150 0.01 11.85 -4.17
CA MET A 150 -1.07 10.89 -4.04
C MET A 150 -2.29 11.48 -3.31
N GLN A 151 -3.48 11.07 -3.75
CA GLN A 151 -4.75 11.38 -3.09
C GLN A 151 -5.43 10.10 -2.64
N ILE A 152 -5.96 10.10 -1.42
CA ILE A 152 -6.66 8.93 -0.86
C ILE A 152 -7.98 9.41 -0.26
N ASN A 153 -9.07 8.73 -0.60
CA ASN A 153 -10.34 8.84 0.11
C ASN A 153 -10.60 7.50 0.80
N ARG A 154 -10.91 7.52 2.09
CA ARG A 154 -11.20 6.35 2.92
C ARG A 154 -12.70 6.29 3.23
N PRO A 155 -13.23 5.13 3.63
CA PRO A 155 -14.58 5.10 4.18
C PRO A 155 -14.67 5.90 5.47
N ASP A 156 -15.87 6.35 5.82
CA ASP A 156 -16.12 6.95 7.12
C ASP A 156 -16.10 5.89 8.22
N GLY A 157 -15.49 6.19 9.36
CA GLY A 157 -15.35 5.24 10.47
C GLY A 157 -14.14 4.32 10.33
N ASP A 158 -14.36 3.00 10.36
CA ASP A 158 -13.29 2.01 10.29
C ASP A 158 -12.68 1.96 8.88
N PRO A 159 -11.39 2.32 8.69
CA PRO A 159 -10.76 2.35 7.37
C PRO A 159 -10.70 0.96 6.72
N TRP A 160 -10.83 -0.11 7.50
CA TRP A 160 -10.81 -1.50 7.03
C TRP A 160 -12.18 -2.05 6.63
N GLN A 161 -13.21 -1.20 6.62
CA GLN A 161 -14.59 -1.57 6.29
C GLN A 161 -15.19 -0.56 5.30
N GLY A 162 -15.49 -1.00 4.08
CA GLY A 162 -16.08 -0.18 3.02
C GLY A 162 -15.09 0.21 1.93
N GLN A 163 -15.42 1.27 1.19
CA GLN A 163 -14.69 1.64 -0.02
C GLN A 163 -13.65 2.72 0.24
N ALA A 164 -12.42 2.46 -0.21
CA ALA A 164 -11.36 3.45 -0.35
C ALA A 164 -10.99 3.65 -1.83
N THR A 165 -10.49 4.84 -2.16
CA THR A 165 -9.90 5.14 -3.47
C THR A 165 -8.53 5.73 -3.27
N LEU A 166 -7.56 5.29 -4.04
CA LEU A 166 -6.22 5.85 -4.10
C LEU A 166 -5.95 6.31 -5.52
N ARG A 167 -5.42 7.52 -5.68
CA ARG A 167 -4.97 8.09 -6.95
C ARG A 167 -3.52 8.47 -6.81
N ASN A 168 -2.65 7.70 -7.44
CA ASN A 168 -1.22 7.94 -7.49
C ASN A 168 -0.90 8.80 -8.72
N LEU A 169 -0.66 10.09 -8.50
CA LEU A 169 -0.44 11.05 -9.59
C LEU A 169 1.00 10.96 -10.09
N ALA A 170 1.96 10.68 -9.20
CA ALA A 170 3.36 10.51 -9.57
C ALA A 170 3.58 9.30 -10.49
N LEU A 171 2.87 8.18 -10.24
CA LEU A 171 3.03 6.93 -11.02
C LEU A 171 1.87 6.63 -11.98
N GLY A 172 0.89 7.52 -12.09
CA GLY A 172 -0.15 7.42 -13.11
C GLY A 172 -1.11 6.22 -12.96
N TYR A 173 -1.48 5.83 -11.74
CA TYR A 173 -2.50 4.79 -11.52
C TYR A 173 -3.54 5.17 -10.48
N ASP A 174 -4.71 4.55 -10.60
CA ASP A 174 -5.81 4.66 -9.66
C ASP A 174 -6.15 3.26 -9.11
N LEU A 175 -6.48 3.17 -7.81
CA LEU A 175 -7.01 1.99 -7.16
C LEU A 175 -8.40 2.29 -6.59
N ALA A 176 -9.35 1.40 -6.82
CA ALA A 176 -10.59 1.31 -6.07
C ALA A 176 -10.54 0.06 -5.20
N ILE A 177 -10.66 0.22 -3.89
CA ILE A 177 -10.49 -0.84 -2.91
C ILE A 177 -11.79 -0.99 -2.12
N ASN A 178 -12.41 -2.17 -2.19
CA ASN A 178 -13.57 -2.51 -1.38
C ASN A 178 -13.15 -3.50 -0.30
N SER A 179 -13.14 -3.05 0.96
CA SER A 179 -12.70 -3.82 2.12
C SER A 179 -13.89 -4.39 2.89
N ARG A 180 -13.78 -5.66 3.29
CA ARG A 180 -14.69 -6.29 4.24
C ARG A 180 -13.90 -6.89 5.39
N ARG A 181 -14.13 -6.39 6.61
CA ARG A 181 -13.66 -7.09 7.80
C ARG A 181 -14.31 -8.45 7.87
N MET A 182 -13.51 -9.44 8.23
CA MET A 182 -13.97 -10.75 8.62
C MET A 182 -14.11 -10.75 10.13
N THR A 183 -15.30 -11.05 10.61
CA THR A 183 -15.47 -11.48 12.00
C THR A 183 -14.70 -12.77 12.22
N PRO A 184 -14.06 -12.94 13.40
CA PRO A 184 -13.48 -14.21 13.82
C PRO A 184 -14.46 -15.37 13.70
#